data_AF-A0A349MYE0-F1
#
_entry.id   AF-A0A349MYE0-F1
#
_cell.length_a   1.000
_cell.length_b   1.000
_cell.length_c   1.000
_cell.angle_alpha   90.00
_cell.angle_beta   90.00
_cell.angle_gamma   90.00
#
_symmetry.space_group_name_H-M   'P 1'
#
loop_
_entity.id
_entity.type
_entity.pdbx_description
1 polymer ?
#
loop_
_entity_poly.entity_id
_entity_poly.type
_entity_poly.pdbx_seq_one_letter_code
_entity_poly.pdbx_strand_id
1 'polypeptide(L)'
;MSAIRDDLAKAIKNKQLVEIYSKGTNEQFSVGYVVQQDEKFVLVEAINVDGELDGLVVFRKASLAKVVSGSDYLKSMATIITLAQQRRYYDVWNRERIGTKLLKRQGKHALLKT
;
A
#
# COMPACT_ATOMS: atom_id res chain seq x y z
N MET A 1 12.56 20.47 -4.33
CA MET A 1 12.17 19.11 -3.87
C MET A 1 10.69 18.95 -4.19
N SER A 2 10.28 17.85 -4.83
CA SER A 2 8.90 17.69 -5.32
C SER A 2 7.93 17.45 -4.15
N ALA A 3 6.85 18.22 -4.06
CA ALA A 3 5.84 18.12 -2.98
C ALA A 3 5.33 16.67 -2.78
N ILE A 4 5.17 15.91 -3.86
CA ILE A 4 4.73 14.51 -3.82
C ILE A 4 5.71 13.62 -3.04
N ARG A 5 7.03 13.85 -3.16
CA ARG A 5 8.02 13.05 -2.43
C ARG A 5 7.87 13.22 -0.92
N ASP A 6 7.61 14.46 -0.49
CA ASP A 6 7.46 14.82 0.91
C ASP A 6 6.13 14.29 1.46
N ASP A 7 5.05 14.36 0.67
CA ASP A 7 3.76 13.75 1.00
C ASP A 7 3.88 12.23 1.19
N LEU A 8 4.57 11.54 0.28
CA LEU A 8 4.84 10.10 0.41
C LEU A 8 5.70 9.80 1.64
N ALA A 9 6.73 10.61 1.93
CA ALA A 9 7.58 10.40 3.09
C ALA A 9 6.81 10.58 4.40
N LYS A 10 5.92 11.59 4.45
CA LYS A 10 5.00 11.83 5.56
C LYS A 10 4.02 10.66 5.73
N ALA A 11 3.45 10.17 4.63
CA ALA A 11 2.52 9.04 4.65
C ALA A 11 3.17 7.76 5.20
N ILE A 12 4.42 7.46 4.80
CA ILE A 12 5.20 6.34 5.33
C ILE A 12 5.44 6.52 6.83
N LYS A 13 5.97 7.68 7.24
CA LYS A 13 6.32 7.96 8.64
C LYS A 13 5.13 7.82 9.57
N ASN A 14 3.97 8.31 9.14
CA ASN A 14 2.77 8.37 9.96
C ASN A 14 1.83 7.18 9.73
N LYS A 15 2.19 6.22 8.86
CA LYS A 15 1.33 5.10 8.43
C LYS A 15 -0.07 5.56 8.01
N GLN A 16 -0.12 6.63 7.21
CA GLN A 16 -1.38 7.24 6.81
C GLN A 16 -1.99 6.50 5.62
N LEU A 17 -3.31 6.31 5.68
CA LEU A 17 -4.10 5.97 4.50
C LEU A 17 -4.11 7.17 3.55
N VAL A 18 -3.84 6.93 2.28
CA VAL A 18 -3.76 7.98 1.25
C VAL A 18 -4.58 7.65 0.01
N GLU A 19 -5.01 8.70 -0.67
CA GLU A 19 -5.48 8.66 -2.05
C GLU A 19 -4.30 8.92 -2.99
N ILE A 20 -4.19 8.14 -4.05
CA ILE A 20 -3.13 8.22 -5.05
C ILE A 20 -3.75 8.48 -6.41
N TYR A 21 -3.48 9.66 -6.96
CA TYR A 21 -4.00 10.09 -8.25
C TYR A 21 -2.91 9.93 -9.32
N SER A 22 -3.26 9.31 -10.43
CA SER A 22 -2.39 9.23 -11.61
C SER A 22 -2.65 10.40 -12.56
N LYS A 23 -1.63 10.80 -13.32
CA LYS A 23 -1.76 11.80 -14.39
C LYS A 23 -2.68 11.26 -15.48
N GLY A 24 -3.53 12.14 -16.02
CA GLY A 24 -4.50 11.77 -17.05
C GLY A 24 -5.80 11.16 -16.53
N THR A 25 -5.91 10.90 -15.22
CA THR A 25 -7.13 10.41 -14.57
C THR A 25 -7.44 11.29 -13.36
N ASN A 26 -8.33 12.27 -13.52
CA ASN A 26 -8.67 13.18 -12.41
C ASN A 26 -9.82 12.65 -11.53
N GLU A 27 -10.57 11.66 -12.02
CA GLU A 27 -11.77 11.13 -11.36
C GLU A 27 -11.55 9.78 -10.67
N GLN A 28 -10.44 9.11 -10.95
CA GLN A 28 -10.10 7.80 -10.38
C GLN A 28 -8.81 7.90 -9.58
N PHE A 29 -8.82 7.32 -8.38
CA PHE A 29 -7.68 7.24 -7.49
C PHE A 29 -7.61 5.86 -6.82
N SER A 30 -6.40 5.44 -6.47
CA SER A 30 -6.19 4.27 -5.63
C SER A 30 -6.13 4.67 -4.17
N VAL A 31 -6.53 3.77 -3.28
CA VAL A 31 -6.46 3.96 -1.83
C VAL A 31 -5.45 2.98 -1.27
N GLY A 32 -4.61 3.40 -0.32
CA GLY A 32 -3.70 2.47 0.31
C GLY A 32 -2.76 3.07 1.34
N TYR A 33 -1.93 2.21 1.91
CA TYR A 33 -0.83 2.59 2.80
C TYR A 33 0.48 2.58 2.03
N VAL A 34 1.22 3.68 2.08
CA VAL A 34 2.54 3.75 1.47
C VAL A 34 3.53 2.96 2.32
N VAL A 35 4.10 1.90 1.74
CA VAL A 35 5.05 1.01 2.44
C VAL A 35 6.47 1.56 2.32
N GLN A 36 6.89 1.90 1.11
CA GLN A 36 8.24 2.36 0.82
C GLN A 36 8.31 3.16 -0.47
N GLN A 37 9.35 3.98 -0.64
CA GLN A 37 9.67 4.65 -1.91
C GLN A 37 11.18 4.66 -2.18
N ASP A 38 11.58 4.62 -3.45
CA ASP A 38 12.96 4.84 -3.90
C ASP A 38 13.07 6.17 -4.67
N GLU A 39 13.97 6.36 -5.63
CA GLU A 39 13.99 7.58 -6.45
C GLU A 39 12.86 7.68 -7.48
N LYS A 40 12.42 6.56 -8.04
CA LYS A 40 11.54 6.47 -9.22
C LYS A 40 10.17 5.89 -8.93
N PHE A 41 10.03 5.09 -7.89
CA PHE A 41 8.88 4.27 -7.58
C PHE A 41 8.41 4.44 -6.14
N VAL A 42 7.15 4.08 -5.93
CA VAL A 42 6.53 3.95 -4.62
C VAL A 42 5.77 2.64 -4.57
N LEU A 43 5.93 1.92 -3.45
CA LEU A 43 5.24 0.67 -3.14
C LEU A 43 4.10 0.96 -2.15
N VAL A 44 2.91 0.46 -2.48
CA VAL A 44 1.68 0.73 -1.76
C VAL A 44 0.96 -0.57 -1.47
N GLU A 45 0.51 -0.75 -0.23
CA GLU A 45 -0.52 -1.74 0.11
C GLU A 45 -1.88 -1.16 -0.26
N ALA A 46 -2.41 -1.58 -1.40
CA ALA A 46 -3.68 -1.09 -1.92
C ALA A 46 -4.85 -1.67 -1.12
N ILE A 47 -5.91 -0.87 -1.00
CA ILE A 47 -7.15 -1.22 -0.32
C ILE A 47 -8.30 -1.04 -1.30
N ASN A 48 -9.14 -2.07 -1.46
CA ASN A 48 -10.34 -1.97 -2.28
C ASN A 48 -11.47 -1.24 -1.53
N VAL A 49 -12.59 -1.01 -2.22
CA VAL A 49 -13.75 -0.27 -1.68
C VAL A 49 -14.43 -0.97 -0.49
N ASP A 50 -14.25 -2.29 -0.36
CA ASP A 50 -14.80 -3.08 0.75
C ASP A 50 -13.88 -3.10 1.98
N GLY A 51 -12.76 -2.36 1.92
CA GLY A 51 -11.77 -2.23 2.99
C GLY A 51 -10.80 -3.39 3.07
N GLU A 52 -10.74 -4.24 2.05
CA GLU A 52 -9.85 -5.40 1.99
C GLU A 52 -8.50 -5.02 1.38
N LEU A 53 -7.47 -5.77 1.75
CA LEU A 53 -6.17 -5.71 1.11
C LEU A 53 -6.28 -6.16 -0.35
N ASP A 54 -6.02 -5.22 -1.26
CA ASP A 54 -6.05 -5.42 -2.71
C ASP A 54 -4.63 -5.47 -3.31
N GLY A 55 -3.74 -6.15 -2.58
CA GLY A 55 -2.38 -6.44 -3.02
C GLY A 55 -1.37 -5.30 -2.85
N LEU A 56 -0.18 -5.54 -3.42
CA LEU A 56 0.94 -4.60 -3.45
C LEU A 56 1.06 -3.99 -4.84
N VAL A 57 0.92 -2.67 -4.92
CA VAL A 57 0.96 -1.92 -6.17
C VAL A 57 2.19 -1.03 -6.21
N VAL A 58 2.91 -1.08 -7.32
CA VAL A 58 4.05 -0.20 -7.58
C VAL A 58 3.64 0.89 -8.55
N PHE A 59 3.76 2.15 -8.12
CA PHE A 59 3.55 3.30 -8.99
C PHE A 59 4.87 3.95 -9.36
N ARG A 60 4.99 4.42 -10.61
CA ARG A 60 6.08 5.30 -11.01
C ARG A 60 5.77 6.71 -10.53
N LYS A 61 6.65 7.35 -9.75
CA LYS A 61 6.40 8.71 -9.23
C LYS A 61 6.12 9.73 -10.32
N ALA A 62 6.77 9.56 -11.47
CA ALA A 62 6.57 10.43 -12.63
C ALA A 62 5.15 10.38 -13.20
N SER A 63 4.39 9.29 -12.97
CA SER A 63 2.99 9.17 -13.37
C SER A 63 2.01 9.65 -12.31
N LEU A 64 2.46 10.04 -11.12
CA LEU A 64 1.59 10.56 -10.06
C LEU A 64 1.24 12.03 -10.32
N ALA A 65 -0.04 12.37 -10.16
CA ALA A 65 -0.55 13.73 -10.19
C ALA A 65 -0.50 14.37 -8.80
N LYS A 66 -0.99 13.65 -7.78
CA LYS A 66 -0.99 14.09 -6.38
C LYS A 66 -1.21 12.91 -5.43
N VAL A 67 -0.84 13.13 -4.16
CA VAL A 67 -1.14 12.23 -3.05
C VAL A 67 -1.91 13.04 -2.01
N VAL A 68 -3.05 12.52 -1.56
CA VAL A 68 -3.92 13.23 -0.62
C VAL A 68 -4.09 12.37 0.63
N SER A 69 -4.04 13.00 1.80
CA SER A 69 -4.25 12.35 3.09
C SER A 69 -5.29 13.11 3.90
N GLY A 70 -6.07 12.41 4.73
CA GLY A 70 -6.99 13.05 5.68
C GLY A 70 -8.27 13.64 5.06
N SER A 71 -8.64 13.23 3.85
CA SER A 71 -9.93 13.54 3.25
C SER A 71 -11.08 12.89 4.02
N ASP A 72 -12.31 13.39 3.85
CA ASP A 72 -13.49 12.77 4.46
C ASP A 72 -13.78 11.38 3.91
N TYR A 73 -13.46 11.14 2.63
CA TYR A 73 -13.52 9.81 2.04
C TYR A 73 -12.58 8.83 2.77
N LEU A 74 -11.33 9.23 3.02
CA LEU A 74 -10.37 8.39 3.74
C LEU A 74 -10.79 8.10 5.19
N LYS A 75 -11.50 9.02 5.86
CA LYS A 75 -12.08 8.77 7.19
C LYS A 75 -13.17 7.70 7.14
N SER A 76 -14.04 7.75 6.13
CA SER A 76 -15.05 6.71 5.90
C SER A 76 -14.39 5.37 5.58
N MET A 77 -13.38 5.35 4.70
CA MET A 77 -12.61 4.14 4.39
C MET A 77 -11.91 3.55 5.62
N ALA A 78 -11.39 4.37 6.53
CA ALA A 78 -10.80 3.87 7.77
C ALA A 78 -11.83 3.09 8.62
N THR A 79 -13.09 3.54 8.65
CA THR A 79 -14.20 2.83 9.30
C THR A 79 -14.47 1.49 8.63
N ILE A 80 -14.51 1.45 7.30
CA ILE A 80 -14.74 0.23 6.51
C ILE A 80 -13.60 -0.78 6.72
N ILE A 81 -12.35 -0.33 6.66
CA ILE A 81 -11.16 -1.16 6.94
C ILE A 81 -11.23 -1.75 8.35
N THR A 82 -11.61 -0.94 9.35
CA THR A 82 -11.77 -1.41 10.73
C THR A 82 -12.84 -2.51 10.83
N LEU A 83 -13.96 -2.35 10.13
CA LEU A 83 -15.01 -3.37 10.07
C LEU A 83 -14.51 -4.66 9.39
N ALA A 84 -13.76 -4.55 8.29
CA ALA A 84 -13.17 -5.69 7.59
C ALA A 84 -12.16 -6.46 8.46
N GLN A 85 -11.39 -5.76 9.29
CA GLN A 85 -10.48 -6.34 10.27
C GLN A 85 -11.26 -7.08 11.38
N GLN A 86 -12.30 -6.46 11.94
CA GLN A 86 -13.14 -7.06 12.97
C GLN A 86 -13.85 -8.32 12.48
N ARG A 87 -14.32 -8.31 11.23
CA ARG A 87 -14.98 -9.44 10.56
C ARG A 87 -14.01 -10.44 9.93
N ARG A 88 -12.69 -10.21 10.06
CA ARG A 88 -11.61 -11.10 9.65
C ARG A 88 -11.54 -11.40 8.15
N TYR A 89 -11.89 -10.42 7.31
CA TYR A 89 -11.74 -10.53 5.86
C TYR A 89 -10.83 -9.45 5.26
N TYR A 90 -10.24 -8.56 6.07
CA TYR A 90 -9.24 -7.58 5.62
C TYR A 90 -8.06 -8.21 4.84
N ASP A 91 -7.49 -9.31 5.32
CA ASP A 91 -6.41 -10.06 4.65
C ASP A 91 -6.73 -11.55 4.73
N VAL A 92 -7.61 -12.01 3.83
CA VAL A 92 -8.09 -13.40 3.75
C VAL A 92 -6.92 -14.39 3.60
N TRP A 93 -5.87 -13.99 2.89
CA TRP A 93 -4.73 -14.85 2.58
C TRP A 93 -3.76 -14.98 3.76
N ASN A 94 -3.80 -14.02 4.70
CA ASN A 94 -2.83 -13.86 5.77
C ASN A 94 -1.41 -13.81 5.18
N ARG A 95 -1.09 -12.65 4.59
CA ARG A 95 0.15 -12.45 3.81
C ARG A 95 1.41 -12.76 4.61
N GLU A 96 1.42 -12.43 5.90
CA GLU A 96 2.52 -12.72 6.82
C GLU A 96 2.79 -14.22 6.93
N ARG A 97 1.73 -15.01 7.08
CA ARG A 97 1.84 -16.48 7.12
C ARG A 97 2.39 -17.04 5.82
N ILE A 98 1.98 -16.50 4.67
CA ILE A 98 2.48 -16.95 3.36
C ILE A 98 3.95 -16.56 3.20
N GLY A 99 4.31 -15.30 3.45
CA GLY A 99 5.68 -14.80 3.36
C GLY A 99 6.64 -15.57 4.25
N THR A 100 6.25 -15.83 5.50
CA THR A 100 7.03 -16.65 6.44
C THR A 100 7.27 -18.06 5.91
N LYS A 101 6.25 -18.70 5.30
CA LYS A 101 6.41 -20.03 4.69
C LYS A 101 7.38 -20.01 3.50
N LEU A 102 7.35 -18.97 2.67
CA LEU A 102 8.23 -18.82 1.51
C LEU A 102 9.68 -18.61 1.94
N LEU A 103 9.93 -17.71 2.89
CA LEU A 103 11.29 -17.43 3.40
C LEU A 103 11.91 -18.66 4.09
N LYS A 104 11.13 -19.42 4.85
CA LYS A 104 11.58 -20.69 5.46
C LYS A 104 11.97 -21.76 4.43
N ARG A 105 11.38 -21.75 3.23
CA ARG A 105 11.73 -22.70 2.16
C ARG A 105 13.05 -22.35 1.45
N GLN A 106 13.37 -21.06 1.31
CA GLN A 106 14.64 -20.63 0.71
C GLN A 106 15.84 -20.99 1.57
N GLY A 107 15.72 -20.95 2.90
CA GLY A 107 16.78 -21.40 3.81
C GLY A 107 17.15 -22.89 3.69
N LYS A 108 16.28 -23.73 3.11
CA LYS A 108 16.58 -25.16 2.87
C LYS A 108 17.32 -25.44 1.55
N HIS A 109 17.32 -24.51 0.61
CA HIS A 109 17.97 -24.69 -0.71
C HIS A 109 19.33 -23.98 -0.81
N ALA A 110 19.79 -23.31 0.25
CA ALA A 110 21.14 -22.74 0.35
C ALA A 110 22.26 -23.78 0.64
N LEU A 111 22.01 -25.06 0.36
CA LEU A 111 22.95 -26.18 0.58
C LEU A 111 23.83 -26.52 -0.63
N LEU A 112 23.89 -25.67 -1.65
CA LEU A 112 24.94 -25.71 -2.67
C LEU A 112 25.86 -24.50 -2.47
N LYS A 113 26.61 -24.51 -1.36
CA LYS A 113 27.88 -23.80 -1.31
C LYS A 113 28.91 -24.67 -2.02
N THR A 114 29.66 -24.01 -2.90
CA THR A 114 30.77 -24.50 -3.73
C THR A 114 31.76 -25.35 -2.96
#